data_AF-A0A2M8KJY4-F1
#
_entry.id   AF-A0A2M8KJY4-F1
#
_cell.length_a   1.000
_cell.length_b   1.000
_cell.length_c   1.000
_cell.angle_alpha   90.00
_cell.angle_beta   90.00
_cell.angle_gamma   90.00
#
_symmetry.space_group_name_H-M   'P 1'
#
loop_
_entity.id
_entity.type
_entity.pdbx_description
1 polymer ?
#
loop_
_entity_poly.entity_id
_entity_poly.type
_entity_poly.pdbx_seq_one_letter_code
_entity_poly.pdbx_strand_id
1 'polypeptide(L)'
;RVEQTNKAINYLISLPPTKSPISPPPVAFSSYENKDCGIRFLIPSTVKIQYESTSSGKFNEKGVMTFQFDCTATIENYEKTATEEVRFQNKKILVENAGGMMRFQIINPRNGKLIYLYLNPRLFPLFEKSLEFISP
;
A
#
# COMPACT_ATOMS: atom_id res chain seq x y z
N ARG A 1 -56.74 -9.58 17.92
CA ARG A 1 -55.33 -9.12 17.81
C ARG A 1 -54.36 -10.19 17.25
N VAL A 2 -54.87 -11.28 16.64
CA VAL A 2 -54.05 -12.40 16.10
C VAL A 2 -53.80 -12.26 14.59
N GLU A 3 -54.71 -11.61 13.86
CA GLU A 3 -54.63 -11.48 12.39
C GLU A 3 -53.47 -10.62 11.89
N GLN A 4 -53.09 -9.56 12.62
CA GLN A 4 -51.99 -8.68 12.20
C GLN A 4 -50.63 -9.38 12.29
N THR A 5 -50.44 -10.23 13.30
CA THR A 5 -49.21 -11.02 13.49
C THR A 5 -49.04 -12.05 12.39
N ASN A 6 -50.12 -12.74 11.99
CA ASN A 6 -50.06 -13.74 10.91
C ASN A 6 -49.77 -13.11 9.55
N LYS A 7 -50.29 -11.89 9.28
CA LYS A 7 -49.97 -11.15 8.05
C LYS A 7 -48.50 -10.75 7.96
N ALA A 8 -47.91 -10.30 9.07
CA ALA A 8 -46.50 -9.93 9.11
C ALA A 8 -45.57 -11.14 8.90
N ILE A 9 -45.92 -12.31 9.48
CA ILE A 9 -45.16 -13.55 9.29
C ILE A 9 -45.25 -14.02 7.83
N ASN A 10 -46.44 -14.04 7.24
CA ASN A 10 -46.60 -14.43 5.83
C ASN A 10 -45.84 -13.50 4.88
N TYR A 11 -45.79 -12.20 5.18
CA TYR A 11 -45.02 -11.24 4.40
C TYR A 11 -43.51 -11.52 4.46
N LEU A 12 -42.96 -11.79 5.65
CA LEU A 12 -41.53 -12.11 5.82
C LEU A 12 -41.12 -13.41 5.12
N ILE A 13 -41.99 -14.43 5.13
CA ILE A 13 -41.74 -15.71 4.44
C ILE A 13 -41.86 -15.56 2.92
N SER A 14 -42.66 -14.60 2.44
CA SER A 14 -42.82 -14.33 1.00
C SER A 14 -41.64 -13.58 0.37
N LEU A 15 -40.70 -13.08 1.17
CA LEU A 15 -39.53 -12.38 0.64
C LEU A 15 -38.64 -13.40 -0.11
N PRO A 16 -38.37 -13.17 -1.40
CA PRO A 16 -37.43 -14.01 -2.11
C PRO A 16 -36.04 -13.89 -1.45
N PRO A 17 -35.27 -14.99 -1.37
CA PRO A 17 -33.92 -14.92 -0.82
C PRO A 17 -33.14 -13.86 -1.59
N THR A 18 -32.63 -12.85 -0.86
CA THR A 18 -31.78 -11.82 -1.45
C THR A 18 -30.55 -12.52 -2.01
N LYS A 19 -30.25 -12.31 -3.31
CA LYS A 19 -29.04 -12.86 -3.94
C LYS A 19 -27.85 -12.51 -3.05
N SER A 20 -27.09 -13.51 -2.62
CA SER A 20 -25.86 -13.29 -1.88
C SER A 20 -24.99 -12.30 -2.64
N PRO A 21 -24.40 -11.28 -1.98
CA PRO A 21 -23.50 -10.37 -2.63
C PRO A 21 -22.40 -11.18 -3.32
N ILE A 22 -22.21 -10.95 -4.63
CA ILE A 22 -21.12 -11.55 -5.37
C ILE A 22 -19.84 -11.04 -4.73
N SER A 23 -19.11 -11.93 -4.05
CA SER A 23 -17.80 -11.57 -3.51
C SER A 23 -16.94 -11.10 -4.67
N PRO A 24 -16.32 -9.91 -4.60
CA PRO A 24 -15.35 -9.52 -5.59
C PRO A 24 -14.22 -10.58 -5.62
N PRO A 25 -13.63 -10.83 -6.79
CA PRO A 25 -12.53 -11.77 -6.90
C PRO A 25 -11.37 -11.32 -5.99
N PRO A 26 -10.62 -12.26 -5.39
CA PRO A 26 -9.50 -11.93 -4.51
C PRO A 26 -8.47 -11.06 -5.25
N VAL A 27 -7.98 -10.02 -4.59
CA VAL A 27 -6.85 -9.24 -5.11
C VAL A 27 -5.61 -10.12 -5.07
N ALA A 28 -5.00 -10.35 -6.24
CA ALA A 28 -3.74 -11.08 -6.33
C ALA A 28 -2.55 -10.14 -6.05
N PHE A 29 -1.52 -10.68 -5.41
CA PHE A 29 -0.28 -9.98 -5.10
C PHE A 29 0.91 -10.75 -5.65
N SER A 30 1.97 -10.04 -6.02
CA SER A 30 3.27 -10.61 -6.42
C SER A 30 4.40 -9.99 -5.61
N SER A 31 5.44 -10.76 -5.35
CA SER A 31 6.67 -10.26 -4.72
C SER A 31 7.48 -9.47 -5.75
N TYR A 32 7.95 -8.29 -5.34
CA TYR A 32 8.95 -7.50 -6.05
C TYR A 32 10.24 -7.45 -5.22
N GLU A 33 11.39 -7.52 -5.88
CA GLU A 33 12.70 -7.53 -5.23
C GLU A 33 13.67 -6.63 -6.00
N ASN A 34 14.36 -5.75 -5.29
CA ASN A 34 15.51 -5.02 -5.79
C ASN A 34 16.71 -5.30 -4.89
N LYS A 35 17.68 -6.05 -5.41
CA LYS A 35 18.84 -6.55 -4.66
C LYS A 35 19.81 -5.45 -4.25
N ASP A 36 20.07 -4.52 -5.16
CA ASP A 36 21.00 -3.42 -4.90
C ASP A 36 20.51 -2.52 -3.76
N CYS A 37 19.23 -2.15 -3.73
CA CYS A 37 18.65 -1.42 -2.60
C CYS A 37 18.40 -2.33 -1.37
N GLY A 38 18.42 -3.64 -1.57
CA GLY A 38 18.22 -4.64 -0.53
C GLY A 38 16.79 -4.66 0.01
N ILE A 39 15.80 -4.50 -0.88
CA ILE A 39 14.38 -4.49 -0.50
C ILE A 39 13.60 -5.57 -1.25
N ARG A 40 12.63 -6.16 -0.54
CA ARG A 40 11.60 -7.03 -1.08
C ARG A 40 10.25 -6.66 -0.49
N PHE A 41 9.20 -6.59 -1.29
CA PHE A 41 7.85 -6.27 -0.81
C PHE A 41 6.76 -6.80 -1.77
N LEU A 42 5.51 -6.80 -1.32
CA LEU A 42 4.38 -7.22 -2.14
C LEU A 42 3.78 -6.04 -2.92
N ILE A 43 3.42 -6.31 -4.18
CA ILE A 43 2.67 -5.38 -5.04
C ILE A 43 1.35 -6.01 -5.51
N PRO A 44 0.25 -5.24 -5.60
CA PRO A 44 -0.98 -5.71 -6.23
C PRO A 44 -0.76 -6.01 -7.71
N SER A 45 -1.43 -7.02 -8.26
CA SER A 45 -1.30 -7.43 -9.67
C SER A 45 -1.76 -6.36 -10.68
N THR A 46 -2.54 -5.38 -10.22
CA THR A 46 -2.98 -4.21 -10.99
C THR A 46 -1.88 -3.16 -11.15
N VAL A 47 -0.88 -3.17 -10.27
CA VAL A 47 0.29 -2.29 -10.35
C VAL A 47 1.29 -2.86 -11.35
N LYS A 48 1.77 -2.01 -12.25
CA LYS A 48 2.76 -2.34 -13.29
C LYS A 48 4.05 -1.60 -13.01
N ILE A 49 5.17 -2.25 -13.33
CA ILE A 49 6.49 -1.63 -13.35
C ILE A 49 6.55 -0.74 -14.59
N GLN A 50 6.68 0.57 -14.39
CA GLN A 50 6.88 1.54 -15.46
C GLN A 50 8.37 1.66 -15.83
N TYR A 51 9.24 1.63 -14.83
CA TYR A 51 10.68 1.72 -14.98
C TYR A 51 11.37 0.99 -13.83
N GLU A 52 12.50 0.38 -14.13
CA GLU A 52 13.35 -0.29 -13.15
C GLU A 52 14.82 -0.14 -13.55
N SER A 53 15.66 0.06 -12.55
CA SER A 53 17.12 0.02 -12.64
C SER A 53 17.68 -0.70 -11.41
N THR A 54 19.01 -0.76 -11.34
CA THR A 54 19.70 -1.29 -10.15
C THR A 54 19.33 -0.48 -8.91
N SER A 55 19.32 0.86 -8.96
CA SER A 55 19.13 1.68 -7.75
C SER A 55 17.75 2.31 -7.59
N SER A 56 16.83 2.11 -8.54
CA SER A 56 15.52 2.76 -8.50
C SER A 56 14.45 1.99 -9.25
N GLY A 57 13.19 2.25 -8.91
CA GLY A 57 12.04 1.70 -9.61
C GLY A 57 10.84 2.62 -9.52
N LYS A 58 10.01 2.60 -10.56
CA LYS A 58 8.77 3.39 -10.66
C LYS A 58 7.63 2.50 -11.14
N PHE A 59 6.49 2.65 -10.49
CA PHE A 59 5.33 1.79 -10.66
C PHE A 59 4.09 2.64 -10.86
N ASN A 60 3.18 2.14 -11.68
CA ASN A 60 1.91 2.80 -11.94
C ASN A 60 0.73 1.83 -11.91
N GLU A 61 -0.46 2.38 -11.71
CA GLU A 61 -1.73 1.68 -11.89
C GLU A 61 -2.59 2.53 -12.81
N LYS A 62 -2.99 1.98 -13.96
CA LYS A 62 -3.79 2.70 -14.97
C LYS A 62 -3.19 4.05 -15.38
N GLY A 63 -1.87 4.13 -15.48
CA GLY A 63 -1.14 5.34 -15.87
C GLY A 63 -0.89 6.34 -14.73
N VAL A 64 -1.44 6.12 -13.54
CA VAL A 64 -1.19 6.95 -12.35
C VAL A 64 -0.03 6.36 -11.57
N MET A 65 0.96 7.18 -11.21
CA MET A 65 2.09 6.75 -10.38
C MET A 65 1.60 6.30 -9.00
N THR A 66 2.04 5.13 -8.54
CA THR A 66 1.59 4.56 -7.25
C THR A 66 2.74 4.28 -6.29
N PHE A 67 3.91 3.97 -6.82
CA PHE A 67 5.11 3.72 -6.03
C PHE A 67 6.35 4.12 -6.81
N GLN A 68 7.35 4.66 -6.12
CA GLN A 68 8.69 4.88 -6.63
C GLN A 68 9.67 4.77 -5.48
N PHE A 69 10.85 4.23 -5.77
CA PHE A 69 11.97 4.21 -4.84
C PHE A 69 13.28 4.59 -5.53
N ASP A 70 14.21 5.11 -4.74
CA ASP A 70 15.59 5.41 -5.16
C ASP A 70 16.53 5.22 -3.95
N CYS A 71 17.56 4.38 -4.07
CA CYS A 71 18.55 4.16 -3.02
C CYS A 71 19.94 4.78 -3.29
N THR A 72 20.00 5.71 -4.24
CA THR A 72 21.12 6.61 -4.51
C THR A 72 20.89 8.04 -4.02
N ALA A 73 19.66 8.35 -3.62
CA ALA A 73 19.29 9.64 -3.04
C ALA A 73 20.07 9.97 -1.76
N THR A 74 20.28 11.27 -1.54
CA THR A 74 20.92 11.80 -0.32
C THR A 74 19.88 12.05 0.78
N ILE A 75 20.34 12.18 2.03
CA ILE A 75 19.46 12.44 3.18
C ILE A 75 18.74 13.78 2.96
N GLU A 76 17.41 13.73 2.99
CA GLU A 76 16.57 14.93 2.97
C GLU A 76 16.15 15.26 4.40
N ASN A 77 16.17 16.54 4.75
CA ASN A 77 15.68 16.99 6.04
C ASN A 77 14.16 17.22 6.00
N TYR A 78 13.41 16.19 6.38
CA TYR A 78 11.95 16.24 6.48
C TYR A 78 11.43 17.08 7.65
N GLU A 79 12.24 17.50 8.63
CA GLU A 79 11.73 18.31 9.76
C GLU A 79 11.11 19.64 9.30
N LYS A 80 11.52 20.16 8.13
CA LYS A 80 11.03 21.41 7.57
C LYS A 80 9.85 21.25 6.62
N THR A 81 9.68 20.07 6.02
CA THR A 81 8.69 19.80 4.96
C THR A 81 7.65 18.77 5.36
N ALA A 82 7.82 18.09 6.49
CA ALA A 82 6.89 17.08 6.97
C ALA A 82 5.52 17.69 7.20
N THR A 83 4.52 17.04 6.61
CA THR A 83 3.11 17.39 6.79
C THR A 83 2.45 16.49 7.83
N GLU A 84 3.01 15.30 8.07
CA GLU A 84 2.45 14.32 8.99
C GLU A 84 3.54 13.42 9.62
N GLU A 85 3.19 12.81 10.75
CA GLU A 85 3.97 11.75 11.39
C GLU A 85 3.19 10.44 11.29
N VAL A 86 3.81 9.40 10.74
CA VAL A 86 3.19 8.08 10.61
C VAL A 86 4.00 7.04 11.36
N ARG A 87 3.35 5.93 11.73
CA ARG A 87 4.04 4.75 12.25
C ARG A 87 4.50 3.88 11.09
N PHE A 88 5.77 3.50 11.11
CA PHE A 88 6.40 2.58 10.19
C PHE A 88 7.20 1.55 11.00
N GLN A 89 6.78 0.28 10.97
CA GLN A 89 7.41 -0.82 11.71
C GLN A 89 7.65 -0.48 13.19
N ASN A 90 6.62 0.06 13.85
CA ASN A 90 6.62 0.54 15.25
C ASN A 90 7.51 1.75 15.55
N LYS A 91 8.11 2.39 14.55
CA LYS A 91 8.84 3.65 14.70
C LYS A 91 8.01 4.79 14.13
N LYS A 92 8.18 5.99 14.69
CA LYS A 92 7.60 7.21 14.11
C LYS A 92 8.53 7.71 13.01
N ILE A 93 7.97 8.01 11.85
CA ILE A 93 8.70 8.64 10.74
C ILE A 93 7.95 9.90 10.29
N LEU A 94 8.73 10.88 9.86
CA LEU A 94 8.21 12.10 9.25
C LEU A 94 7.91 11.84 7.77
N VAL A 95 6.75 12.32 7.31
CA VAL A 95 6.31 12.16 5.93
C VAL A 95 5.87 13.52 5.40
N GLU A 96 6.30 13.82 4.18
CA GLU A 96 5.79 14.94 3.40
C GLU A 96 4.71 14.43 2.43
N ASN A 97 3.53 15.05 2.46
CA ASN A 97 2.49 14.84 1.46
C ASN A 97 2.71 15.81 0.30
N ALA A 98 3.23 15.28 -0.80
CA ALA A 98 3.45 16.04 -2.01
C ALA A 98 2.53 15.53 -3.12
N GLY A 99 1.54 16.32 -3.53
CA GLY A 99 0.65 15.98 -4.64
C GLY A 99 -0.16 14.69 -4.42
N GLY A 100 -0.56 14.41 -3.17
CA GLY A 100 -1.36 13.21 -2.83
C GLY A 100 -0.55 11.93 -2.64
N MET A 101 0.78 12.04 -2.59
CA MET A 101 1.71 10.94 -2.40
C MET A 101 2.56 11.19 -1.15
N MET A 102 2.91 10.12 -0.45
CA MET A 102 3.79 10.14 0.72
C MET A 102 5.24 10.10 0.28
N ARG A 103 6.03 11.11 0.69
CA ARG A 103 7.49 11.15 0.59
C ARG A 103 8.11 10.89 1.94
N PHE A 104 9.00 9.92 2.00
CA PHE A 104 9.76 9.63 3.21
C PHE A 104 11.03 8.84 2.87
N GLN A 105 11.92 8.77 3.85
CA GLN A 105 13.15 8.00 3.76
C GLN A 105 13.18 6.91 4.82
N ILE A 106 13.69 5.75 4.46
CA ILE A 106 14.02 4.66 5.39
C ILE A 106 15.47 4.22 5.17
N ILE A 107 16.10 3.69 6.22
CA ILE A 107 17.43 3.11 6.12
C ILE A 107 17.29 1.61 6.16
N ASN A 108 17.87 0.93 5.18
CA ASN A 108 17.99 -0.52 5.21
C ASN A 108 18.99 -0.92 6.31
N PRO A 109 18.55 -1.58 7.39
CA PRO A 109 19.41 -1.92 8.52
C PRO A 109 20.46 -2.97 8.20
N ARG A 110 20.35 -3.68 7.06
CA ARG A 110 21.30 -4.73 6.67
C ARG A 110 22.52 -4.21 5.91
N ASN A 111 22.37 -3.13 5.16
CA ASN A 111 23.43 -2.58 4.31
C ASN A 111 23.67 -1.08 4.52
N GLY A 112 22.88 -0.41 5.37
CA GLY A 112 23.01 1.02 5.67
C GLY A 112 22.53 1.95 4.55
N LYS A 113 22.00 1.41 3.44
CA LYS A 113 21.54 2.24 2.32
C LYS A 113 20.28 3.00 2.71
N LEU A 114 20.29 4.30 2.42
CA LEU A 114 19.11 5.14 2.47
C LEU A 114 18.23 4.83 1.26
N ILE A 115 16.93 4.68 1.48
CA ILE A 115 15.94 4.44 0.44
C ILE A 115 14.92 5.56 0.52
N TYR A 116 14.91 6.38 -0.53
CA TYR A 116 13.87 7.36 -0.77
C TYR A 116 12.63 6.67 -1.31
N LEU A 117 11.47 7.00 -0.76
CA LEU A 117 10.20 6.39 -1.12
C LEU A 117 9.17 7.45 -1.48
N TYR A 118 8.46 7.19 -2.57
CA TYR A 118 7.29 7.95 -2.98
C TYR A 118 6.12 6.99 -3.20
N LEU A 119 5.14 7.01 -2.31
CA LEU A 119 4.13 5.96 -2.21
C LEU A 119 2.73 6.54 -2.11
N ASN A 120 1.79 5.93 -2.84
CA ASN A 120 0.38 6.25 -2.67
C ASN A 120 -0.06 5.85 -1.25
N PRO A 121 -0.70 6.73 -0.46
CA PRO A 121 -1.11 6.43 0.91
C PRO A 121 -1.94 5.14 1.04
N ARG A 122 -2.71 4.77 0.00
CA ARG A 122 -3.52 3.54 0.00
C ARG A 122 -2.69 2.26 -0.01
N LEU A 123 -1.46 2.32 -0.52
CA LEU A 123 -0.53 1.20 -0.59
C LEU A 123 0.42 1.16 0.60
N PHE A 124 0.48 2.21 1.43
CA PHE A 124 1.34 2.28 2.61
C PHE A 124 1.17 1.08 3.56
N PRO A 125 -0.04 0.66 3.97
CA PRO A 125 -0.18 -0.47 4.89
C PRO A 125 0.30 -1.79 4.30
N LEU A 126 0.16 -1.98 2.99
CA LEU A 126 0.66 -3.18 2.30
C LEU A 126 2.19 -3.15 2.25
N PHE A 127 2.76 -2.02 1.85
CA PHE A 127 4.21 -1.83 1.79
C PHE A 127 4.85 -2.03 3.16
N GLU A 128 4.37 -1.35 4.20
CA GLU A 128 4.90 -1.45 5.57
C GLU A 128 4.92 -2.89 6.07
N LYS A 129 3.81 -3.63 5.87
CA LYS A 129 3.66 -5.00 6.37
C LYS A 129 4.43 -6.04 5.56
N SER A 130 4.66 -5.79 4.28
CA SER A 130 5.33 -6.74 3.39
C SER A 130 6.80 -6.41 3.13
N LEU A 131 7.27 -5.24 3.53
CA LEU A 131 8.66 -4.85 3.35
C LEU A 131 9.58 -5.73 4.18
N GLU A 132 10.47 -6.39 3.48
CA GLU A 132 11.59 -7.13 4.01
C GLU A 132 12.89 -6.50 3.52
N PHE A 133 13.78 -6.23 4.47
CA PHE A 133 15.15 -5.89 4.13
C PHE A 133 15.93 -7.16 3.84
N ILE A 134 16.61 -7.20 2.71
CA ILE A 134 17.47 -8.29 2.28
C ILE A 134 18.92 -7.78 2.14
N SER A 135 19.87 -8.70 2.28
CA SER A 135 21.27 -8.40 1.95
C SER A 135 21.44 -8.39 0.42
N PRO A 136 22.29 -7.52 -0.13
CA PRO A 136 22.64 -7.54 -1.56
C PRO A 136 23.20 -8.90 -1.99
#